data_AF-A0A0G1LVI0-F1
#
_entry.id   AF-A0A0G1LVI0-F1
#
_cell.length_a   1.000
_cell.length_b   1.000
_cell.length_c   1.000
_cell.angle_alpha   90.00
_cell.angle_beta   90.00
_cell.angle_gamma   90.00
#
_symmetry.space_group_name_H-M   'P 1'
#
loop_
_entity.id
_entity.type
_entity.pdbx_description
1 polymer ?
#
loop_
_entity_poly.entity_id
_entity_poly.type
_entity_poly.pdbx_seq_one_letter_code
_entity_poly.pdbx_strand_id
1 'polypeptide(L)'
;TIPAYKKQIEGYCSFVKKLVSGNKILSRRFYIVIPYKHTERHQDMKLIKEHLNLEKDIIIKGLERMQMKARSVTGLEILNLFYGFYNPESLKTQAITRETVEAILKNNYV
;
A
#
# COMPACT_ATOMS: atom_id res chain seq x y z
N THR A 1 -8.91 -47.83 -10.52
CA THR A 1 -9.54 -46.57 -11.01
C THR A 1 -9.43 -45.41 -10.02
N ILE A 2 -9.67 -45.62 -8.72
CA ILE A 2 -9.59 -44.60 -7.66
C ILE A 2 -8.20 -43.94 -7.43
N PRO A 3 -7.04 -44.62 -7.60
CA PRO A 3 -5.73 -44.04 -7.29
C PRO A 3 -5.28 -42.91 -8.22
N ALA A 4 -5.70 -42.96 -9.49
CA ALA A 4 -5.30 -42.00 -10.52
C ALA A 4 -5.88 -40.61 -10.25
N TYR A 5 -7.14 -40.53 -9.84
CA TYR A 5 -7.80 -39.27 -9.50
C TYR A 5 -7.18 -38.60 -8.27
N LYS A 6 -6.78 -39.39 -7.25
CA LYS A 6 -6.09 -38.85 -6.08
C LYS A 6 -4.75 -38.20 -6.46
N LYS A 7 -3.99 -38.85 -7.34
CA LYS A 7 -2.72 -38.32 -7.86
C LYS A 7 -2.91 -37.07 -8.72
N GLN A 8 -3.99 -37.01 -9.52
CA GLN A 8 -4.34 -35.83 -10.30
C GLN A 8 -4.74 -34.64 -9.40
N ILE A 9 -5.51 -34.89 -8.35
CA ILE A 9 -5.91 -33.87 -7.37
C ILE A 9 -4.68 -33.33 -6.61
N GLU A 10 -3.77 -34.20 -6.17
CA GLU A 10 -2.51 -33.78 -5.54
C GLU A 10 -1.64 -32.94 -6.47
N GLY A 11 -1.55 -33.34 -7.75
CA GLY A 11 -0.85 -32.58 -8.78
C GLY A 11 -1.46 -31.20 -9.00
N TYR A 12 -2.78 -31.12 -9.12
CA TYR A 12 -3.51 -29.86 -9.27
C TYR A 12 -3.35 -28.93 -8.05
N CYS A 13 -3.49 -29.45 -6.83
CA CYS A 13 -3.25 -28.70 -5.60
C CYS A 13 -1.81 -28.15 -5.53
N SER A 14 -0.83 -28.94 -5.96
CA SER A 14 0.58 -28.53 -5.99
C SER A 14 0.85 -27.47 -7.05
N PHE A 15 0.20 -27.56 -8.20
CA PHE A 15 0.24 -26.56 -9.26
C PHE A 15 -0.36 -25.23 -8.81
N VAL A 16 -1.57 -25.25 -8.23
CA VAL A 16 -2.22 -24.05 -7.70
C VAL A 16 -1.35 -23.42 -6.62
N LYS A 17 -0.83 -24.21 -5.65
CA LYS A 17 0.08 -23.70 -4.61
C LYS A 17 1.31 -23.02 -5.19
N LYS A 18 1.97 -23.63 -6.20
CA LYS A 18 3.12 -23.01 -6.89
C LYS A 18 2.74 -21.73 -7.63
N LEU A 19 1.56 -21.71 -8.26
CA LEU A 19 1.05 -20.57 -9.01
C LEU A 19 0.77 -19.38 -8.08
N VAL A 20 0.13 -19.60 -6.91
CA VAL A 20 -0.13 -18.55 -5.93
C VAL A 20 1.08 -18.22 -5.02
N SER A 21 2.06 -19.11 -4.87
CA SER A 21 3.27 -18.82 -4.10
C SER A 21 4.29 -17.99 -4.90
N GLY A 22 4.38 -18.21 -6.22
CA GLY A 22 5.28 -17.46 -7.11
C GLY A 22 4.68 -16.13 -7.57
N ASN A 23 3.37 -16.14 -7.88
CA ASN A 23 2.65 -14.90 -8.14
C ASN A 23 2.10 -14.40 -6.81
N LYS A 24 2.85 -13.51 -6.15
CA LYS A 24 2.27 -12.58 -5.17
C LYS A 24 1.08 -11.94 -5.89
N ILE A 25 -0.15 -12.41 -5.63
CA ILE A 25 -1.37 -11.87 -6.25
C ILE A 25 -1.24 -10.37 -6.05
N LEU A 26 -0.93 -9.68 -7.14
CA LEU A 26 -0.46 -8.31 -7.08
C LEU A 26 -1.69 -7.52 -6.70
N SER A 27 -1.86 -7.33 -5.39
CA SER A 27 -2.98 -6.57 -4.84
C SER A 27 -2.74 -5.16 -5.33
N ARG A 28 -3.33 -4.84 -6.49
CA ARG A 28 -3.04 -3.61 -7.21
C ARG A 28 -3.63 -2.49 -6.38
N ARG A 29 -2.74 -1.76 -5.70
CA ARG A 29 -3.11 -0.57 -4.95
C ARG A 29 -3.12 0.60 -5.91
N PHE A 30 -4.23 1.32 -5.93
CA PHE A 30 -4.37 2.57 -6.65
C PHE A 30 -4.26 3.71 -5.64
N TYR A 31 -3.51 4.75 -6.01
CA TYR A 31 -3.27 5.91 -5.16
C TYR A 31 -3.92 7.12 -5.82
N ILE A 32 -4.62 7.94 -5.02
CA ILE A 32 -5.21 9.20 -5.46
C ILE A 32 -4.43 10.31 -4.77
N VAL A 33 -3.92 11.25 -5.56
CA VAL A 33 -3.22 12.43 -5.06
C VAL A 33 -4.19 13.61 -5.09
N ILE A 34 -4.41 14.24 -3.94
CA ILE A 34 -5.23 15.44 -3.83
C ILE A 34 -4.30 16.64 -4.04
N PRO A 35 -4.42 17.37 -5.16
CA PRO A 35 -3.55 18.50 -5.42
C PRO A 35 -3.92 19.67 -4.52
N TYR A 36 -2.91 20.40 -4.07
CA TYR A 36 -3.07 21.68 -3.40
C TYR A 36 -2.21 22.72 -4.10
N LYS A 37 -2.80 23.87 -4.43
CA LYS A 37 -2.07 25.03 -4.96
C LYS A 37 -2.03 26.09 -3.88
N HIS A 38 -0.81 26.52 -3.53
CA HIS A 38 -0.63 27.58 -2.56
C HIS A 38 -0.80 28.93 -3.25
N THR A 39 -1.95 29.57 -3.05
CA THR A 39 -2.29 30.82 -3.75
C THR A 39 -1.74 32.07 -3.05
N GLU A 40 -1.53 32.04 -1.73
CA GLU A 40 -1.12 33.21 -0.94
C GLU A 40 -0.10 32.87 0.14
N ARG A 41 0.96 33.68 0.30
CA ARG A 41 2.08 33.46 1.24
C ARG A 41 1.70 33.41 2.75
N HIS A 42 0.48 33.75 3.13
CA HIS A 42 0.02 33.87 4.53
C HIS A 42 -1.24 33.06 4.83
N GLN A 43 -1.44 31.92 4.16
CA GLN A 43 -2.52 31.01 4.56
C GLN A 43 -2.09 30.16 5.76
N ASP A 44 -2.92 30.17 6.79
CA ASP A 44 -2.73 29.33 7.97
C ASP A 44 -2.68 27.85 7.56
N MET A 45 -1.55 27.20 7.83
CA MET A 45 -1.35 25.77 7.53
C MET A 45 -2.44 24.89 8.17
N LYS A 46 -3.03 25.33 9.28
CA LYS A 46 -4.17 24.68 9.91
C LYS A 46 -5.39 24.68 9.00
N LEU A 47 -5.74 25.84 8.42
CA LEU A 47 -6.90 25.99 7.55
C LEU A 47 -6.72 25.20 6.24
N ILE A 48 -5.50 25.17 5.69
CA ILE A 48 -5.15 24.35 4.53
C ILE A 48 -5.39 22.86 4.82
N LYS A 49 -4.90 22.38 5.99
CA LYS A 49 -5.09 20.98 6.40
C LYS A 49 -6.56 20.62 6.57
N GLU A 50 -7.36 21.50 7.17
CA GLU A 50 -8.80 21.28 7.29
C GLU A 50 -9.46 21.15 5.92
N HIS A 51 -9.15 22.06 4.99
CA HIS A 51 -9.68 21.99 3.63
C HIS A 51 -9.30 20.68 2.92
N LEU A 52 -8.03 20.26 3.00
CA LEU A 52 -7.59 19.00 2.40
C LEU A 52 -8.24 17.76 3.05
N ASN A 53 -8.49 17.81 4.36
CA ASN A 53 -9.22 16.74 5.04
C ASN A 53 -10.67 16.64 4.56
N LEU A 54 -11.34 17.77 4.32
CA LEU A 54 -12.68 17.79 3.77
C LEU A 54 -12.73 17.20 2.35
N GLU A 55 -11.83 17.64 1.47
CA GLU A 55 -11.72 17.10 0.09
C GLU A 55 -11.45 15.58 0.10
N LYS A 56 -10.53 15.15 0.96
CA LYS A 56 -10.23 13.73 1.17
C LYS A 56 -11.47 12.94 1.59
N ASP A 57 -12.25 13.46 2.54
CA ASP A 57 -13.44 12.78 3.05
C ASP A 57 -14.56 12.71 2.00
N ILE A 58 -14.71 13.74 1.16
CA ILE A 58 -15.65 13.74 0.03
C ILE A 58 -15.27 12.64 -0.96
N ILE A 59 -13.99 12.54 -1.33
CA ILE A 59 -13.49 11.51 -2.25
C ILE A 59 -13.70 10.11 -1.67
N ILE A 60 -13.35 9.89 -0.40
CA ILE A 60 -13.52 8.59 0.26
C ILE A 60 -14.99 8.18 0.24
N LYS A 61 -15.91 9.06 0.68
CA LYS A 61 -17.36 8.78 0.66
C LYS A 61 -17.88 8.52 -0.75
N GLY A 62 -17.34 9.22 -1.76
CA GLY A 62 -17.66 8.97 -3.16
C GLY A 62 -17.29 7.56 -3.62
N LEU A 63 -16.08 7.10 -3.26
CA LEU A 63 -15.61 5.75 -3.56
C LEU A 63 -16.39 4.68 -2.80
N GLU A 64 -16.73 4.93 -1.54
CA GLU A 64 -17.55 4.02 -0.72
C GLU A 64 -18.94 3.81 -1.34
N ARG A 65 -19.57 4.85 -1.89
CA ARG A 65 -20.84 4.73 -2.63
C ARG A 65 -20.72 3.85 -3.88
N MET A 66 -19.53 3.77 -4.46
CA MET A 66 -19.22 2.87 -5.58
C MET A 66 -18.77 1.48 -5.11
N GLN A 67 -18.97 1.14 -3.84
CA GLN A 67 -18.53 -0.12 -3.22
C GLN A 67 -17.01 -0.34 -3.24
N MET A 68 -16.22 0.72 -3.43
CA MET A 68 -14.77 0.66 -3.35
C MET A 68 -14.31 0.97 -1.92
N LYS A 69 -13.34 0.19 -1.42
CA LYS A 69 -12.70 0.48 -0.14
C LYS A 69 -11.58 1.49 -0.35
N ALA A 70 -11.75 2.69 0.19
CA ALA A 70 -10.74 3.74 0.17
C ALA A 70 -10.33 4.11 1.60
N ARG A 71 -9.06 4.46 1.80
CA ARG A 71 -8.57 4.97 3.08
C ARG A 71 -7.41 5.92 2.86
N SER A 72 -7.19 6.80 3.84
CA SER A 72 -5.96 7.59 3.88
C SER A 72 -4.74 6.70 4.05
N VAL A 73 -3.69 7.00 3.30
CA VAL A 73 -2.39 6.37 3.46
C VAL A 73 -1.68 7.06 4.62
N THR A 74 -1.11 6.29 5.54
CA THR A 74 -0.36 6.82 6.68
C THR A 74 1.05 7.23 6.26
N GLY A 75 1.70 8.12 7.02
CA GLY A 75 3.05 8.60 6.69
C GLY A 75 4.07 7.47 6.50
N LEU A 76 3.97 6.41 7.31
CA LEU A 76 4.85 5.25 7.20
C LEU A 76 4.61 4.44 5.92
N GLU A 77 3.35 4.29 5.53
CA GLU A 77 2.99 3.58 4.30
C GLU A 77 3.40 4.36 3.05
N ILE A 78 3.34 5.69 3.12
CA ILE A 78 3.86 6.58 2.09
C ILE A 78 5.38 6.44 1.98
N LEU A 79 6.09 6.40 3.11
CA LEU A 79 7.54 6.19 3.12
C LEU A 79 7.92 4.85 2.48
N ASN A 80 7.25 3.76 2.89
CA ASN A 80 7.45 2.44 2.31
C ASN A 80 7.12 2.40 0.82
N LEU A 81 6.07 3.11 0.39
CA LEU A 81 5.70 3.25 -1.01
C LEU A 81 6.82 3.94 -1.81
N PHE A 82 7.30 5.10 -1.36
CA PHE A 82 8.36 5.83 -2.04
C PHE A 82 9.69 5.08 -2.03
N TYR A 83 10.08 4.49 -0.89
CA TYR A 83 11.29 3.68 -0.82
C TYR A 83 11.24 2.52 -1.80
N GLY A 84 10.08 1.85 -1.90
CA GLY A 84 9.87 0.79 -2.88
C GLY A 84 9.91 1.24 -4.33
N PHE A 85 9.48 2.47 -4.63
CA PHE A 85 9.59 3.05 -5.98
C PHE A 85 11.04 3.35 -6.37
N TYR A 86 11.84 3.86 -5.44
CA TYR A 86 13.24 4.25 -5.72
C TYR A 86 14.23 3.09 -5.63
N ASN A 87 13.94 2.05 -4.85
CA ASN A 87 14.84 0.91 -4.61
C ASN A 87 14.15 -0.44 -4.96
N PRO A 88 13.90 -0.72 -6.24
CA PRO A 88 13.15 -1.92 -6.67
C PRO A 88 13.87 -3.24 -6.38
N GLU A 89 15.21 -3.25 -6.35
CA GLU A 89 16.00 -4.47 -6.07
C GLU A 89 15.97 -4.86 -4.58
N SER A 90 15.95 -3.89 -3.67
CA SER A 90 16.00 -4.13 -2.21
C SER A 90 14.67 -4.62 -1.62
N LEU A 91 13.54 -4.42 -2.32
CA LEU A 91 12.20 -4.85 -1.89
C LEU A 91 12.03 -6.37 -1.84
N LYS A 92 12.86 -7.13 -2.56
CA LYS A 92 12.78 -8.60 -2.59
C LYS A 92 13.38 -9.23 -1.33
N THR A 93 14.25 -8.52 -0.62
CA THR A 93 15.07 -9.07 0.48
C THR A 93 14.64 -8.61 1.86
N GLN A 94 14.07 -7.41 2.02
CA GLN A 94 13.50 -6.95 3.30
C GLN A 94 12.28 -6.04 3.07
N ALA A 95 11.12 -6.43 3.61
CA ALA A 95 10.03 -5.48 3.81
C ALA A 95 10.41 -4.57 4.98
N ILE A 96 10.38 -3.25 4.80
CA ILE A 96 10.62 -2.33 5.90
C ILE A 96 9.40 -2.37 6.83
N THR A 97 9.50 -3.18 7.88
CA THR A 97 8.50 -3.29 8.95
C THR A 97 8.54 -2.02 9.80
N ARG A 98 7.45 -1.74 10.55
CA ARG A 98 7.39 -0.64 11.53
C ARG A 98 8.65 -0.59 12.42
N GLU A 99 9.06 -1.76 12.88
CA GLU A 99 10.25 -1.96 13.72
C GLU A 99 11.55 -1.50 13.03
N THR A 100 11.69 -1.72 11.71
CA THR A 100 12.89 -1.36 10.95
C THR A 100 12.96 0.15 10.70
N VAL A 101 11.83 0.82 10.45
CA VAL A 101 11.78 2.28 10.36
C VAL A 101 12.06 2.94 11.71
N GLU A 102 11.48 2.41 12.80
CA GLU A 102 11.76 2.90 14.15
C GLU A 102 13.23 2.73 14.53
N ALA A 103 13.86 1.62 14.15
CA ALA A 103 15.29 1.40 14.35
C ALA A 103 16.15 2.38 13.55
N ILE A 104 15.83 2.63 12.26
CA ILE A 104 16.56 3.59 11.42
C ILE A 104 16.42 5.02 11.95
N LEU A 105 15.21 5.41 12.37
CA LEU A 105 14.97 6.73 12.95
C LEU A 105 15.74 6.88 14.27
N LYS A 106 15.67 5.92 15.19
CA LYS A 106 16.45 5.98 16.44
C LYS A 106 17.95 6.01 16.21
N ASN A 107 18.46 5.27 15.23
CA ASN A 107 19.90 5.15 14.98
C ASN A 107 20.50 6.35 14.23
N ASN A 108 19.67 7.22 13.65
CA ASN A 108 20.08 8.50 13.05
C ASN A 108 19.90 9.71 14.00
N TYR A 109 19.44 9.49 15.24
CA TYR A 109 19.39 10.48 16.33
C TYR A 109 20.36 10.10 17.46
N VAL A 110 21.62 9.81 17.11
CA VAL A 110 22.77 9.84 18.03
C VAL A 110 23.90 10.63 17.37
#